data_AF-A0A1Q8TEL8-F1
#
_entry.id   AF-A0A1Q8TEL8-F1
#
_cell.length_a   1.000
_cell.length_b   1.000
_cell.length_c   1.000
_cell.angle_alpha   90.00
_cell.angle_beta   90.00
_cell.angle_gamma   90.00
#
_symmetry.space_group_name_H-M   'P 1'
#
loop_
_entity.id
_entity.type
_entity.pdbx_description
1 polymer ?
#
loop_
_entity_poly.entity_id
_entity_poly.type
_entity_poly.pdbx_seq_one_letter_code
_entity_poly.pdbx_strand_id
1 'polypeptide(L)' 'MADEAMFEAPVTVALTGASGAQYGLRLIDCLVAARHQVLVLISKAAQMVIATETDVSLPSNPERLSEALRERSGAAP' A
#
# COMPACT_ATOMS: atom_id res chain seq x y z
N MET A 1 -28.22 7.86 1.42
CA MET A 1 -27.71 6.62 2.03
C MET A 1 -26.54 6.23 1.17
N ALA A 2 -25.34 6.55 1.64
CA ALA A 2 -24.12 6.48 0.83
C ALA A 2 -23.90 5.04 0.37
N ASP A 3 -23.51 4.89 -0.89
CA ASP A 3 -23.04 3.66 -1.50
C ASP A 3 -22.09 2.94 -0.53
N GLU A 4 -22.56 1.90 0.17
CA GLU A 4 -21.66 0.87 0.70
C GLU A 4 -21.10 0.17 -0.54
N ALA A 5 -20.13 0.84 -1.13
CA ALA A 5 -19.32 0.37 -2.21
C ALA A 5 -18.68 -0.94 -1.76
N MET A 6 -19.36 -2.07 -1.98
CA MET A 6 -18.83 -3.39 -1.66
C MET A 6 -17.48 -3.48 -2.38
N PHE A 7 -16.40 -3.54 -1.61
CA PHE A 7 -15.06 -3.69 -2.18
C PHE A 7 -15.06 -4.96 -3.04
N GLU A 8 -14.31 -4.92 -4.14
CA GLU A 8 -13.96 -6.13 -4.87
C GLU A 8 -13.15 -7.07 -3.96
N ALA A 9 -13.01 -8.33 -4.37
CA ALA A 9 -12.37 -9.37 -3.56
C ALA A 9 -11.04 -8.89 -2.93
N PRO A 10 -10.81 -9.11 -1.63
CA PRO A 10 -9.65 -8.57 -0.94
C PRO A 10 -8.34 -9.15 -1.51
N VAL A 11 -7.30 -8.30 -1.59
CA VAL A 11 -5.98 -8.69 -2.08
C VAL A 11 -4.92 -8.37 -1.03
N THR A 12 -4.17 -9.39 -0.62
CA THR A 12 -3.00 -9.20 0.24
C THR A 12 -1.75 -8.95 -0.60
N VAL A 13 -1.10 -7.80 -0.40
CA VAL A 13 0.15 -7.43 -1.06
C VAL A 13 1.28 -7.48 -0.03
N ALA A 14 2.27 -8.35 -0.26
CA ALA A 14 3.45 -8.46 0.59
C ALA A 14 4.68 -7.87 -0.12
N LEU A 15 5.23 -6.78 0.43
CA LEU A 15 6.47 -6.15 -0.04
C LEU A 15 7.67 -6.72 0.74
N THR A 16 8.63 -7.26 -0.01
CA THR A 16 9.89 -7.82 0.50
C THR A 16 11.09 -6.97 0.06
N GLY A 17 12.30 -7.28 0.56
CA GLY A 17 13.52 -6.51 0.27
C GLY A 17 14.15 -6.75 -1.10
N ALA A 18 13.35 -7.08 -2.12
CA ALA A 18 13.82 -7.17 -3.50
C ALA A 18 13.75 -5.80 -4.18
N SER A 19 14.64 -5.54 -5.13
CA SER A 19 14.61 -4.32 -5.95
C SER A 19 13.31 -4.20 -6.76
N GLY A 20 12.89 -2.97 -7.05
CA GLY A 20 11.66 -2.67 -7.78
C GLY A 20 10.52 -2.20 -6.87
N ALA A 21 10.83 -1.49 -5.78
CA ALA A 21 9.84 -1.01 -4.82
C ALA A 21 8.72 -0.18 -5.47
N GLN A 22 9.04 0.59 -6.51
CA GLN A 22 8.09 1.40 -7.26
C GLN A 22 6.94 0.57 -7.87
N TYR A 23 7.18 -0.68 -8.26
CA TYR A 23 6.15 -1.55 -8.82
C TYR A 23 5.14 -1.97 -7.77
N GLY A 24 5.62 -2.33 -6.57
CA GLY A 24 4.76 -2.70 -5.45
C GLY A 24 3.87 -1.55 -4.99
N LEU A 25 4.44 -0.34 -4.90
CA LEU A 25 3.68 0.86 -4.56
C LEU A 25 2.64 1.22 -5.63
N ARG A 26 3.02 1.17 -6.92
CA ARG A 26 2.10 1.43 -8.02
C ARG A 26 0.98 0.39 -8.09
N LEU A 27 1.27 -0.88 -7.80
CA LEU A 27 0.28 -1.94 -7.74
C LEU A 27 -0.78 -1.66 -6.68
N ILE A 28 -0.38 -1.22 -5.48
CA ILE A 28 -1.32 -0.83 -4.42
C ILE A 28 -2.24 0.28 -4.93
N ASP A 29 -1.70 1.32 -5.58
CA ASP A 29 -2.53 2.40 -6.14
C ASP A 29 -3.54 1.88 -7.19
N CYS A 30 -3.12 0.93 -8.04
CA CYS A 30 -4.00 0.31 -9.02
C CYS A 30 -5.13 -0.50 -8.36
N LEU A 31 -4.82 -1.30 -7.35
CA LEU A 31 -5.80 -2.13 -6.65
C LEU A 31 -6.83 -1.28 -5.90
N VAL A 32 -6.38 -0.18 -5.26
CA VAL A 32 -7.25 0.81 -4.62
C VAL A 32 -8.15 1.48 -5.65
N ALA A 33 -7.59 1.94 -6.79
CA ALA A 33 -8.39 2.54 -7.87
C ALA A 33 -9.40 1.55 -8.48
N ALA A 34 -9.08 0.25 -8.47
CA ALA A 34 -9.97 -0.84 -8.87
C ALA A 34 -10.95 -1.27 -7.77
N ARG A 35 -11.04 -0.52 -6.65
CA ARG A 35 -11.98 -0.75 -5.53
C ARG A 35 -11.78 -2.07 -4.78
N HIS A 36 -10.55 -2.62 -4.77
CA HIS A 36 -10.23 -3.75 -3.89
C HIS A 36 -9.92 -3.28 -2.46
N GLN A 37 -10.28 -4.10 -1.48
CA GLN A 37 -9.68 -4.01 -0.15
C GLN A 37 -8.24 -4.53 -0.22
N VAL A 38 -7.25 -3.69 0.11
CA VAL A 38 -5.83 -4.05 0.01
C VAL A 38 -5.24 -4.23 1.40
N LEU A 39 -4.79 -5.45 1.72
CA LEU A 39 -4.11 -5.79 2.97
C LEU A 39 -2.60 -5.78 2.72
N VAL A 40 -1.86 -4.88 3.36
CA VAL A 40 -0.44 -4.69 3.05
C VAL A 40 0.45 -5.26 4.15
N LEU A 41 1.42 -6.09 3.76
CA LEU A 41 2.50 -6.57 4.62
C LEU A 41 3.83 -5.99 4.10
N ILE A 42 4.64 -5.41 4.98
CA ILE A 42 5.94 -4.83 4.60
C ILE A 42 7.01 -5.31 5.57
N SER A 43 8.04 -5.98 5.05
CA SER A 43 9.21 -6.37 5.84
C SER A 43 10.14 -5.18 6.10
N LYS A 44 10.99 -5.26 7.14
CA LYS A 44 12.03 -4.26 7.39
C LYS A 44 12.97 -4.08 6.18
N ALA A 45 13.30 -5.16 5.48
CA ALA A 45 14.12 -5.08 4.27
C ALA A 45 13.42 -4.30 3.15
N ALA A 46 12.11 -4.49 2.98
CA ALA A 46 11.32 -3.72 2.01
C ALA A 46 11.28 -2.23 2.34
N GLN A 47 11.16 -1.84 3.62
CA GLN A 47 11.23 -0.43 4.03
C GLN A 47 12.55 0.22 3.61
N MET A 48 13.67 -0.50 3.77
CA MET A 48 14.98 0.00 3.33
C MET A 48 15.06 0.16 1.81
N VAL A 49 14.56 -0.81 1.05
CA VAL A 49 14.55 -0.72 -0.41
C VAL A 49 13.65 0.42 -0.89
N ILE A 50 12.45 0.60 -0.33
CA ILE A 50 11.54 1.71 -0.65
C ILE A 50 12.24 3.06 -0.42
N ALA A 51 12.89 3.24 0.73
CA ALA A 51 13.61 4.48 1.05
C ALA A 51 14.86 4.72 0.19
N THR A 52 15.42 3.65 -0.42
CA THR A 52 16.62 3.74 -1.27
C THR A 52 16.25 3.99 -2.73
N GLU A 53 15.17 3.38 -3.21
CA GLU A 53 14.77 3.41 -4.64
C GLU A 53 13.72 4.47 -4.96
N THR A 54 13.08 5.06 -3.95
CA THR A 54 11.97 6.01 -4.14
C THR A 54 12.05 7.18 -3.15
N ASP A 55 11.38 8.28 -3.48
CA ASP A 55 11.20 9.42 -2.57
C ASP A 55 10.05 9.19 -1.56
N VAL A 56 9.47 7.99 -1.51
CA VAL A 56 8.33 7.68 -0.64
C VAL A 56 8.83 7.33 0.76
N SER A 57 8.41 8.10 1.75
CA SER A 57 8.66 7.80 3.17
C SER A 57 7.48 7.04 3.76
N LEU A 58 7.69 5.76 4.09
CA LEU A 58 6.70 4.94 4.79
C LEU A 58 7.16 4.69 6.24
N PRO A 59 6.35 5.03 7.25
CA PRO A 59 6.70 4.80 8.64
C PRO A 59 6.66 3.30 8.97
N SER A 60 7.46 2.87 9.94
CA SER A 60 7.51 1.48 10.38
C SER A 60 6.38 1.08 11.34
N ASN A 61 5.70 2.06 11.94
CA ASN A 61 4.53 1.82 12.77
C ASN A 61 3.32 1.45 11.89
N PRO A 62 2.62 0.33 12.15
CA PRO A 62 1.53 -0.16 11.29
C PRO A 62 0.35 0.80 11.08
N GLU A 63 -0.06 1.52 12.12
CA GLU A 63 -1.19 2.47 12.04
C GLU A 63 -0.82 3.64 11.12
N ARG A 64 0.33 4.27 11.38
CA ARG A 64 0.86 5.36 10.55
C ARG A 64 1.20 4.90 9.13
N LEU A 65 1.61 3.64 8.96
CA LEU A 65 1.87 3.07 7.65
C LEU A 65 0.58 2.99 6.84
N SER A 66 -0.49 2.52 7.49
CA SER A 66 -1.81 2.44 6.89
C SER A 66 -2.32 3.83 6.53
N GLU A 67 -2.13 4.83 7.38
CA GLU A 67 -2.43 6.24 7.09
C GLU A 67 -1.65 6.75 5.87
N ALA A 68 -0.33 6.60 5.85
CA ALA A 68 0.52 7.06 4.74
C ALA A 68 0.15 6.38 3.41
N LEU A 69 -0.17 5.08 3.43
CA LEU A 69 -0.62 4.37 2.24
C LEU A 69 -2.00 4.82 1.79
N ARG A 70 -2.92 5.12 2.71
CA ARG A 70 -4.24 5.68 2.39
C ARG A 70 -4.13 7.07 1.78
N GLU A 71 -3.33 7.95 2.37
CA GLU A 71 -3.07 9.29 1.84
C GLU A 71 -2.46 9.24 0.43
N ARG A 72 -1.51 8.33 0.21
CA ARG A 72 -0.85 8.16 -1.08
C ARG A 72 -1.78 7.59 -2.16
N SER A 73 -2.55 6.55 -1.82
CA SER A 73 -3.36 5.79 -2.79
C SER A 73 -4.79 6.32 -2.98
N GLY A 74 -5.28 7.17 -2.05
CA GLY A 74 -6.67 7.61 -2.02
C GLY A 74 -7.64 6.56 -1.47
N ALA A 75 -7.15 5.54 -0.75
CA ALA A 75 -7.98 4.47 -0.22
C ALA A 75 -9.04 4.99 0.77
N ALA A 76 -10.28 4.55 0.56
CA ALA A 76 -11.37 4.75 1.51
C ALA A 76 -11.05 4.06 2.86
N PRO A 77 -11.56 4.60 3.98
CA PRO A 77 -11.46 3.94 5.29
C PRO A 77 -12.14 2.57 5.32
#